data_AF-A0A917G393-F1
#
_entry.id   AF-A0A917G393-F1
#
_cell.length_a   1.000
_cell.length_b   1.000
_cell.length_c   1.000
_cell.angle_alpha   90.00
_cell.angle_beta   90.00
_cell.angle_gamma   90.00
#
_symmetry.space_group_name_H-M   'P 1'
#
loop_
_entity.id
_entity.type
_entity.pdbx_description
1 polymer ?
#
loop_
_entity_poly.entity_id
_entity_poly.type
_entity_poly.pdbx_seq_one_letter_code
_entity_poly.pdbx_strand_id
1 'polypeptide(L)'
;MLKIKNIVIILGIIIIAPLILGVIITYCDVFAVIAGDAESWIAFWGSYLGGIVGLMAVMYTTHIMLKQQDENHKEIMKQQEVAIEAAAEANDKKERKRFKTIYYIEKQEKTLHQLVLFKENYCEYSLTVDKFLTIFRTMEGRLKSSHKDNHELFIKYKEEFKEKSKEFSSKGNDSITMIEVLEAQFRMYKLDEKKLQEVHECIKEIEILDINIIKEITHICDKAEYYQGSYKFADIKNVCVNANKKGLLIEGVLQQLSDIIEQNVKDLQAKIDKL
;
A
#
# COMPACT_ATOMS: atom_id res chain seq x y z
N MET A 1 9.03 59.04 6.85
CA MET A 1 9.19 59.88 5.64
C MET A 1 9.42 61.33 6.06
N LEU A 2 10.61 61.88 5.80
CA LEU A 2 10.83 63.33 5.93
C LEU A 2 9.89 64.05 4.96
N LYS A 3 9.01 64.91 5.48
CA LYS A 3 8.14 65.75 4.64
C LYS A 3 9.03 66.64 3.78
N ILE A 4 8.63 66.92 2.53
CA ILE A 4 9.38 67.76 1.57
C ILE A 4 9.82 69.08 2.21
N LYS A 5 8.97 69.68 3.06
CA LYS A 5 9.28 70.87 3.87
C LYS A 5 10.56 70.74 4.70
N ASN A 6 10.80 69.58 5.30
CA ASN A 6 11.99 69.34 6.14
C ASN A 6 13.25 69.15 5.29
N ILE A 7 13.13 68.56 4.09
CA ILE A 7 14.26 68.39 3.16
C ILE A 7 14.73 69.76 2.66
N VAL A 8 13.79 70.65 2.32
CA VAL A 8 14.11 72.04 1.90
C VAL A 8 14.79 72.82 3.02
N ILE A 9 14.35 72.67 4.28
CA ILE A 9 14.99 73.32 5.43
C ILE A 9 16.41 72.79 5.64
N ILE A 10 16.61 71.47 5.57
CA ILE A 10 17.94 70.86 5.74
C ILE A 10 18.90 71.30 4.63
N LEU A 11 18.47 71.28 3.37
CA LEU A 11 19.28 71.78 2.24
C LEU A 11 19.59 73.27 2.38
N GLY A 12 18.63 74.06 2.86
CA GLY A 12 18.84 75.47 3.17
C GLY A 12 19.92 75.66 4.24
N ILE A 13 19.88 74.91 5.33
CA ILE A 13 20.88 74.97 6.41
C ILE A 13 22.27 74.55 5.89
N ILE A 14 22.35 73.48 5.10
CA ILE A 14 23.60 73.00 4.48
C ILE A 14 24.23 74.09 3.60
N ILE A 15 23.44 74.83 2.82
CA ILE A 15 23.99 75.89 1.96
C ILE A 15 24.32 77.16 2.76
N ILE A 16 23.47 77.53 3.72
CA ILE A 16 23.55 78.82 4.42
C ILE A 16 24.56 78.79 5.57
N ALA A 17 24.69 77.70 6.31
CA ALA A 17 25.60 77.59 7.46
C ALA A 17 27.08 77.89 7.12
N PRO A 18 27.68 77.34 6.04
CA PRO A 18 29.05 77.66 5.67
C PRO A 18 29.21 79.10 5.15
N LEU A 19 28.18 79.70 4.54
CA LEU A 19 28.19 81.12 4.17
C LEU A 19 28.19 82.03 5.40
N ILE A 20 27.36 81.72 6.39
CA ILE A 20 27.33 82.44 7.67
C ILE A 20 28.68 82.31 8.38
N LEU A 21 29.26 81.11 8.42
CA LEU A 21 30.60 80.89 9.00
C LEU A 21 31.67 81.73 8.28
N GLY A 22 31.64 81.79 6.94
CA GLY A 22 32.53 82.63 6.16
C GLY A 22 32.43 84.11 6.52
N VAL A 23 31.21 84.64 6.67
CA VAL A 23 30.98 86.04 7.08
C VAL A 23 31.45 86.29 8.52
N ILE A 24 31.15 85.39 9.45
CA ILE A 24 31.57 85.53 10.86
C ILE A 24 33.10 85.54 10.98
N ILE A 25 33.80 84.63 10.30
CA ILE A 25 35.27 84.56 10.33
C ILE A 25 35.90 85.81 9.68
N THR A 26 35.28 86.34 8.62
CA THR A 26 35.83 87.50 7.88
C THR A 26 35.65 88.82 8.61
N TYR A 27 34.53 89.03 9.31
CA TYR A 27 34.15 90.34 9.87
C TYR A 27 34.20 90.42 11.39
N CYS A 28 34.50 89.33 12.10
CA CYS A 28 34.64 89.34 13.55
C CYS A 28 36.12 89.27 13.94
N ASP A 29 36.67 90.39 14.44
CA ASP A 29 38.09 90.54 14.82
C ASP A 29 38.60 89.48 15.82
N VAL A 30 37.69 88.91 16.62
CA VAL A 30 38.00 87.83 17.58
C VAL A 30 38.51 86.56 16.86
N PHE A 31 38.15 86.37 15.59
CA PHE A 31 38.53 85.22 14.77
C PHE A 31 39.57 85.55 13.68
N ALA A 32 40.12 86.77 13.65
CA ALA A 32 41.06 87.23 12.62
C ALA A 32 42.34 86.37 12.51
N VAL A 33 42.75 85.69 13.59
CA VAL A 33 43.91 84.77 13.61
C VAL A 33 43.62 83.45 12.86
N ILE A 34 42.35 83.12 12.62
CA ILE A 34 41.89 81.88 11.98
C ILE A 34 41.42 82.14 10.54
N ALA A 35 41.49 83.39 10.07
CA ALA A 35 41.22 83.75 8.69
C ALA A 35 42.31 83.13 7.78
N GLY A 36 42.09 81.88 7.38
CA GLY A 36 42.95 81.17 6.44
C GLY A 36 43.05 81.88 5.10
N ASP A 37 44.05 81.49 4.30
CA ASP A 37 44.22 82.01 2.95
C ASP A 37 43.10 81.55 1.98
N ALA A 38 43.04 82.19 0.82
CA ALA A 38 42.05 81.87 -0.21
C ALA A 38 42.15 80.40 -0.65
N GLU A 39 43.34 79.81 -0.62
CA GLU A 39 43.58 78.41 -0.96
C GLU A 39 42.90 77.44 0.02
N SER A 40 42.99 77.72 1.32
CA SER A 40 42.32 76.95 2.38
C SER A 40 40.79 76.98 2.25
N TRP A 41 40.23 78.15 1.89
CA TRP A 41 38.79 78.30 1.67
C TRP A 41 38.30 77.56 0.42
N ILE A 42 39.07 77.60 -0.66
CA ILE A 42 38.75 76.85 -1.89
C ILE A 42 38.81 75.33 -1.60
N ALA A 43 39.80 74.88 -0.84
CA ALA A 43 39.91 73.47 -0.42
C ALA A 43 38.73 73.03 0.46
N PHE A 44 38.26 73.91 1.38
CA PHE A 44 37.05 73.68 2.16
C PHE A 44 35.82 73.52 1.26
N TRP A 45 35.57 74.44 0.33
CA TRP A 45 34.41 74.34 -0.57
C TRP A 45 34.48 73.13 -1.49
N GLY A 46 35.67 72.78 -1.98
CA GLY A 46 35.88 71.58 -2.79
C GLY A 46 35.53 70.30 -2.03
N SER A 47 36.01 70.15 -0.80
CA SER A 47 35.70 68.99 0.05
C SER A 47 34.25 68.98 0.53
N TYR A 48 33.68 70.13 0.86
CA TYR A 48 32.29 70.28 1.29
C TYR A 48 31.30 69.90 0.18
N LEU A 49 31.46 70.48 -1.02
CA LEU A 49 30.63 70.15 -2.18
C LEU A 49 30.85 68.70 -2.63
N GLY A 50 32.10 68.23 -2.60
CA GLY A 50 32.43 66.82 -2.87
C GLY A 50 31.73 65.86 -1.91
N GLY A 51 31.65 66.19 -0.62
CA GLY A 51 30.94 65.42 0.39
C GLY A 51 29.42 65.38 0.16
N ILE A 52 28.80 66.51 -0.22
CA ILE A 52 27.36 66.57 -0.54
C ILE A 52 27.05 65.73 -1.78
N VAL A 53 27.85 65.86 -2.85
CA VAL A 53 27.69 65.06 -4.08
C VAL A 53 27.89 63.58 -3.79
N GLY A 54 28.91 63.23 -3.00
CA GLY A 54 29.17 61.85 -2.57
C GLY A 54 28.02 61.25 -1.78
N LEU A 55 27.44 62.00 -0.84
CA LEU A 55 26.27 61.56 -0.07
C LEU A 55 25.04 61.37 -0.96
N MET A 56 24.78 62.29 -1.90
CA MET A 56 23.68 62.15 -2.87
C MET A 56 23.85 60.92 -3.75
N ALA A 57 25.06 60.63 -4.22
CA ALA A 57 25.35 59.43 -5.00
C ALA A 57 25.06 58.17 -4.19
N VAL A 58 25.53 58.08 -2.95
CA VAL A 58 25.27 56.92 -2.06
C VAL A 58 23.78 56.75 -1.77
N MET A 59 23.05 57.84 -1.50
CA MET A 59 21.61 57.77 -1.28
C MET A 59 20.88 57.26 -2.52
N TYR A 60 21.27 57.74 -3.70
CA TYR A 60 20.68 57.31 -4.96
C TYR A 60 20.95 55.83 -5.26
N THR A 61 22.20 55.39 -5.14
CA THR A 61 22.56 53.97 -5.37
C THR A 61 21.89 53.05 -4.35
N THR A 62 21.83 53.46 -3.08
CA THR A 62 21.14 52.70 -2.03
C THR A 62 19.65 52.58 -2.32
N HIS A 63 19.02 53.66 -2.79
CA HIS A 63 17.60 53.63 -3.15
C HIS A 63 17.31 52.65 -4.30
N ILE A 64 18.15 52.66 -5.35
CA ILE A 64 18.04 51.70 -6.45
C ILE A 64 18.23 50.28 -5.95
N MET A 65 19.25 50.05 -5.12
CA MET A 65 19.56 48.72 -4.58
C MET A 65 18.41 48.15 -3.76
N LEU A 66 17.81 48.97 -2.88
CA LEU A 66 16.65 48.56 -2.08
C LEU A 66 15.44 48.21 -2.96
N LYS A 67 15.16 49.04 -3.97
CA LYS A 67 14.06 48.76 -4.90
C LYS A 67 14.25 47.43 -5.64
N GLN A 68 15.47 47.19 -6.12
CA GLN A 68 15.79 45.94 -6.84
C GLN A 68 15.76 44.73 -5.90
N GLN A 69 16.18 44.89 -4.64
CA GLN A 69 16.09 43.84 -3.62
C GLN A 69 14.63 43.48 -3.31
N ASP A 70 13.74 44.47 -3.21
CA ASP A 70 12.31 44.25 -3.00
C ASP A 70 11.66 43.52 -4.19
N GLU A 71 12.03 43.87 -5.42
CA GLU A 71 11.56 43.19 -6.63
C GLU A 71 12.04 41.73 -6.68
N ASN A 72 13.33 41.49 -6.45
CA ASN A 72 13.89 40.14 -6.37
C ASN A 72 13.25 39.31 -5.27
N HIS A 73 13.00 39.90 -4.10
CA HIS A 73 12.34 39.21 -2.99
C HIS A 73 10.93 38.75 -3.38
N LYS A 74 10.17 39.61 -4.06
CA LYS A 74 8.83 39.26 -4.56
C LYS A 74 8.87 38.14 -5.59
N GLU A 75 9.85 38.14 -6.50
CA GLU A 75 10.01 37.06 -7.47
C GLU A 75 10.37 35.73 -6.81
N ILE A 76 11.29 35.74 -5.84
CA ILE A 76 11.65 34.54 -5.07
C ILE A 76 10.44 34.00 -4.32
N MET A 77 9.64 34.85 -3.67
CA MET A 77 8.43 34.42 -2.96
C MET A 77 7.42 33.74 -3.92
N LYS A 78 7.21 34.31 -5.11
CA LYS A 78 6.35 33.70 -6.14
C LYS A 78 6.88 32.35 -6.63
N GLN A 79 8.19 32.25 -6.86
CA GLN A 79 8.81 30.99 -7.27
C GLN A 79 8.69 29.93 -6.17
N GLN A 80 8.87 30.32 -4.91
CA GLN A 80 8.69 29.43 -3.77
C GLN A 80 7.24 28.96 -3.65
N GLU A 81 6.26 29.84 -3.81
CA GLU A 81 4.83 29.49 -3.78
C GLU A 81 4.50 28.42 -4.84
N VAL A 82 4.93 28.64 -6.09
CA VAL A 82 4.74 27.67 -7.18
C VAL A 82 5.46 26.34 -6.90
N ALA A 83 6.68 26.39 -6.36
CA ALA A 83 7.44 25.19 -6.02
C ALA A 83 6.80 24.38 -4.89
N ILE A 84 6.24 25.07 -3.88
CA ILE A 84 5.50 24.44 -2.78
C ILE A 84 4.23 23.78 -3.30
N GLU A 85 3.47 24.46 -4.15
CA GLU A 85 2.26 23.91 -4.76
C GLU A 85 2.56 22.67 -5.61
N ALA A 86 3.58 22.74 -6.48
CA ALA A 86 3.99 21.60 -7.29
C ALA A 86 4.49 20.41 -6.43
N ALA A 87 5.22 20.69 -5.34
CA ALA A 87 5.65 19.66 -4.41
C ALA A 87 4.47 19.02 -3.66
N ALA A 88 3.48 19.83 -3.26
CA ALA A 88 2.25 19.35 -2.63
C ALA A 88 1.45 18.45 -3.58
N GLU A 89 1.27 18.86 -4.84
CA GLU A 89 0.56 18.05 -5.84
C GLU A 89 1.29 16.72 -6.13
N ALA A 90 2.62 16.76 -6.25
CA ALA A 90 3.44 15.56 -6.44
C ALA A 90 3.32 14.61 -5.24
N ASN A 91 3.31 15.15 -4.02
CA ASN A 91 3.13 14.37 -2.80
C ASN A 91 1.73 13.76 -2.72
N ASP A 92 0.68 14.52 -3.02
CA ASP A 92 -0.70 14.03 -3.10
C ASP A 92 -0.86 12.89 -4.10
N LYS A 93 -0.21 13.00 -5.26
CA LYS A 93 -0.22 11.94 -6.27
C LYS A 93 0.51 10.68 -5.78
N LYS A 94 1.61 10.86 -5.03
CA LYS A 94 2.38 9.76 -4.42
C LYS A 94 1.57 9.07 -3.32
N GLU A 95 0.94 9.82 -2.43
CA GLU A 95 0.06 9.29 -1.38
C GLU A 95 -1.13 8.54 -1.98
N ARG A 96 -1.79 9.07 -3.01
CA ARG A 96 -2.86 8.34 -3.73
C ARG A 96 -2.39 6.99 -4.28
N LYS A 97 -1.18 6.93 -4.85
CA LYS A 97 -0.60 5.66 -5.33
C LYS A 97 -0.30 4.70 -4.17
N ARG A 98 0.20 5.22 -3.05
CA ARG A 98 0.48 4.45 -1.84
C ARG A 98 -0.80 3.85 -1.26
N PHE A 99 -1.85 4.64 -1.05
CA PHE A 99 -3.15 4.16 -0.59
C PHE A 99 -3.73 3.08 -1.49
N LYS A 100 -3.67 3.29 -2.81
CA LYS A 100 -4.13 2.29 -3.78
C LYS A 100 -3.34 0.98 -3.67
N THR A 101 -2.04 1.05 -3.41
CA THR A 101 -1.18 -0.14 -3.27
C THR A 101 -1.47 -0.89 -1.97
N ILE A 102 -1.58 -0.17 -0.85
CA ILE A 102 -1.96 -0.73 0.46
C ILE A 102 -3.31 -1.45 0.37
N TYR A 103 -4.31 -0.81 -0.25
CA TYR A 103 -5.62 -1.42 -0.47
C TYR A 103 -5.54 -2.78 -1.21
N TYR A 104 -4.66 -2.92 -2.20
CA TYR A 104 -4.47 -4.19 -2.90
C TYR A 104 -3.77 -5.23 -2.03
N ILE A 105 -2.79 -4.84 -1.22
CA ILE A 105 -2.11 -5.73 -0.28
C ILE A 105 -3.12 -6.30 0.72
N GLU A 106 -3.88 -5.46 1.40
CA GLU A 106 -4.89 -5.89 2.39
C GLU A 106 -5.89 -6.87 1.77
N LYS A 107 -6.30 -6.62 0.53
CA LYS A 107 -7.18 -7.53 -0.19
C LYS A 107 -6.53 -8.87 -0.52
N GLN A 108 -5.25 -8.88 -0.93
CA GLN A 108 -4.51 -10.12 -1.21
C GLN A 108 -4.23 -10.92 0.06
N GLU A 109 -3.89 -10.27 1.17
CA GLU A 109 -3.72 -10.92 2.47
C GLU A 109 -5.01 -11.60 2.94
N LYS A 110 -6.16 -10.94 2.76
CA LYS A 110 -7.46 -11.54 3.05
C LYS A 110 -7.72 -12.79 2.22
N THR A 111 -7.39 -12.76 0.93
CA THR A 111 -7.54 -13.94 0.06
C THR A 111 -6.57 -15.05 0.44
N LEU A 112 -5.33 -14.73 0.79
CA LEU A 112 -4.36 -15.70 1.30
C LEU A 112 -4.88 -16.39 2.57
N HIS A 113 -5.41 -15.60 3.52
CA HIS A 113 -5.97 -16.13 4.76
C HIS A 113 -7.14 -17.10 4.49
N GLN A 114 -8.02 -16.77 3.54
CA GLN A 114 -9.08 -17.68 3.13
C GLN A 114 -8.56 -18.95 2.45
N LEU A 115 -7.49 -18.85 1.65
CA LEU A 115 -6.89 -20.02 1.02
C LEU A 115 -6.25 -20.96 2.06
N VAL A 116 -5.62 -20.40 3.11
CA VAL A 116 -5.09 -21.19 4.24
C VAL A 116 -6.21 -21.91 4.97
N LEU A 117 -7.28 -21.21 5.35
CA LEU A 117 -8.44 -21.82 6.01
C LEU A 117 -9.09 -22.92 5.14
N PHE A 118 -9.16 -22.71 3.83
CA PHE A 118 -9.63 -23.72 2.89
C PHE A 118 -8.73 -24.97 2.90
N LYS A 119 -7.40 -24.78 2.87
CA LYS A 119 -6.43 -25.88 2.93
C LYS A 119 -6.57 -26.68 4.24
N GLU A 120 -6.74 -26.00 5.36
CA GLU A 120 -6.97 -26.64 6.67
C GLU A 120 -8.26 -27.48 6.66
N ASN A 121 -9.37 -26.90 6.21
CA ASN A 121 -10.65 -27.60 6.09
C ASN A 121 -10.58 -28.82 5.16
N TYR A 122 -9.89 -28.67 4.03
CA TYR A 122 -9.70 -29.77 3.08
C TYR A 122 -8.84 -30.90 3.66
N CYS A 123 -7.80 -30.58 4.42
CA CYS A 123 -6.98 -31.56 5.11
C CYS A 123 -7.79 -32.37 6.13
N GLU A 124 -8.64 -31.70 6.93
CA GLU A 124 -9.57 -32.38 7.83
C GLU A 124 -10.57 -33.28 7.11
N TYR A 125 -11.09 -32.82 5.97
CA TYR A 125 -11.96 -33.59 5.11
C TYR A 125 -11.25 -34.86 4.60
N SER A 126 -10.04 -34.73 4.07
CA SER A 126 -9.22 -35.85 3.59
C SER A 126 -8.94 -36.87 4.70
N LEU A 127 -8.59 -36.41 5.91
CA LEU A 127 -8.39 -37.29 7.07
C LEU A 127 -9.66 -38.07 7.43
N THR A 128 -10.83 -37.44 7.25
CA THR A 128 -12.14 -38.07 7.49
C THR A 128 -12.41 -39.16 6.47
N VAL A 129 -12.08 -38.91 5.19
CA VAL A 129 -12.11 -39.95 4.14
C VAL A 129 -11.22 -41.11 4.52
N ASP A 130 -9.95 -40.88 4.85
CA ASP A 130 -9.01 -41.97 5.16
C ASP A 130 -9.44 -42.83 6.35
N LYS A 131 -9.99 -42.20 7.40
CA LYS A 131 -10.58 -42.93 8.54
C LYS A 131 -11.74 -43.81 8.07
N PHE A 132 -12.64 -43.25 7.28
CA PHE A 132 -13.78 -43.96 6.72
C PHE A 132 -13.35 -45.14 5.84
N LEU A 133 -12.33 -44.96 5.00
CA LEU A 133 -11.74 -46.02 4.19
C LEU A 133 -11.14 -47.14 5.04
N THR A 134 -10.51 -46.79 6.15
CA THR A 134 -9.92 -47.74 7.08
C THR A 134 -10.99 -48.59 7.76
N ILE A 135 -12.07 -47.97 8.21
CA ILE A 135 -13.23 -48.64 8.79
C ILE A 135 -13.83 -49.60 7.76
N PHE A 136 -14.03 -49.13 6.53
CA PHE A 136 -14.56 -49.93 5.43
C PHE A 136 -13.70 -51.16 5.11
N ARG A 137 -12.37 -51.00 4.96
CA ARG A 137 -11.43 -52.12 4.74
C ARG A 137 -11.46 -53.14 5.88
N THR A 138 -11.59 -52.66 7.11
CA THR A 138 -11.68 -53.52 8.30
C THR A 138 -12.97 -54.34 8.28
N MET A 139 -14.09 -53.73 7.92
CA MET A 139 -15.36 -54.44 7.72
C MET A 139 -15.25 -55.50 6.63
N GLU A 140 -14.71 -55.13 5.47
CA GLU A 140 -14.52 -56.06 4.35
C GLU A 140 -13.70 -57.29 4.77
N GLY A 141 -12.59 -57.07 5.48
CA GLY A 141 -11.74 -58.15 5.99
C GLY A 141 -12.50 -59.08 6.94
N ARG A 142 -13.29 -58.52 7.86
CA ARG A 142 -14.08 -59.29 8.84
C ARG A 142 -15.26 -60.03 8.23
N LEU A 143 -15.90 -59.46 7.21
CA LEU A 143 -17.00 -60.10 6.48
C LEU A 143 -16.50 -61.28 5.65
N LYS A 144 -15.30 -61.17 5.06
CA LYS A 144 -14.67 -62.30 4.37
C LYS A 144 -14.28 -63.44 5.31
N SER A 145 -14.07 -63.17 6.59
CA SER A 145 -13.58 -64.16 7.57
C SER A 145 -14.65 -64.78 8.46
N SER A 146 -15.90 -64.29 8.49
CA SER A 146 -16.94 -64.72 9.44
C SER A 146 -18.24 -65.13 8.73
N HIS A 147 -18.67 -66.38 8.93
CA HIS A 147 -19.79 -66.96 8.20
C HIS A 147 -21.15 -66.87 8.90
N LYS A 148 -21.28 -66.35 10.14
CA LYS A 148 -22.60 -66.36 10.83
C LYS A 148 -22.88 -65.32 11.95
N ASP A 149 -21.89 -64.77 12.65
CA ASP A 149 -22.16 -64.02 13.90
C ASP A 149 -21.97 -62.48 13.85
N ASN A 150 -21.91 -61.88 12.66
CA ASN A 150 -21.49 -60.47 12.52
C ASN A 150 -22.61 -59.43 12.34
N HIS A 151 -23.89 -59.78 12.54
CA HIS A 151 -24.99 -58.85 12.27
C HIS A 151 -24.96 -57.60 13.16
N GLU A 152 -24.66 -57.75 14.45
CA GLU A 152 -24.60 -56.65 15.41
C GLU A 152 -23.40 -55.72 15.13
N LEU A 153 -22.25 -56.31 14.75
CA LEU A 153 -21.07 -55.58 14.28
C LEU A 153 -21.36 -54.81 12.99
N PHE A 154 -22.11 -55.40 12.06
CA PHE A 154 -22.54 -54.74 10.83
C PHE A 154 -23.46 -53.55 11.10
N ILE A 155 -24.46 -53.70 11.99
CA ILE A 155 -25.35 -52.60 12.38
C ILE A 155 -24.55 -51.45 13.03
N LYS A 156 -23.65 -51.77 13.98
CA LYS A 156 -22.81 -50.76 14.63
C LYS A 156 -22.00 -49.97 13.62
N TYR A 157 -21.34 -50.68 12.71
CA TYR A 157 -20.52 -50.07 11.68
C TYR A 157 -21.33 -49.25 10.66
N LYS A 158 -22.55 -49.69 10.33
CA LYS A 158 -23.47 -48.96 9.47
C LYS A 158 -23.87 -47.61 10.07
N GLU A 159 -24.18 -47.57 11.36
CA GLU A 159 -24.53 -46.31 12.04
C GLU A 159 -23.33 -45.36 12.15
N GLU A 160 -22.14 -45.89 12.49
CA GLU A 160 -20.90 -45.10 12.51
C GLU A 160 -20.58 -44.52 11.12
N PHE A 161 -20.82 -45.30 10.07
CA PHE A 161 -20.67 -44.88 8.68
C PHE A 161 -21.66 -43.77 8.30
N LYS A 162 -22.93 -43.89 8.72
CA LYS A 162 -23.98 -42.91 8.45
C LYS A 162 -23.71 -41.57 9.13
N GLU A 163 -23.25 -41.60 10.38
CA GLU A 163 -22.86 -40.39 11.12
C GLU A 163 -21.68 -39.69 10.44
N LYS A 164 -20.63 -40.45 10.11
CA LYS A 164 -19.46 -39.90 9.41
C LYS A 164 -19.77 -39.39 8.01
N SER A 165 -20.71 -40.00 7.29
CA SER A 165 -21.17 -39.50 5.99
C SER A 165 -21.88 -38.14 6.10
N LYS A 166 -22.60 -37.85 7.19
CA LYS A 166 -23.22 -36.55 7.41
C LYS A 166 -22.18 -35.47 7.71
N GLU A 167 -21.21 -35.78 8.57
CA GLU A 167 -20.07 -34.90 8.86
C GLU A 167 -19.30 -34.58 7.57
N PHE A 168 -19.07 -35.60 6.74
CA PHE A 168 -18.42 -35.47 5.44
C PHE A 168 -19.17 -34.55 4.47
N SER A 169 -20.49 -34.73 4.35
CA SER A 169 -21.31 -33.86 3.49
C SER A 169 -21.35 -32.41 3.97
N SER A 170 -21.34 -32.17 5.28
CA SER A 170 -21.29 -30.82 5.84
C SER A 170 -19.97 -30.13 5.50
N LYS A 171 -18.83 -30.78 5.77
CA LYS A 171 -17.50 -30.20 5.48
C LYS A 171 -17.25 -29.98 3.99
N GLY A 172 -17.82 -30.83 3.13
CA GLY A 172 -17.78 -30.63 1.68
C GLY A 172 -18.51 -29.35 1.25
N ASN A 173 -19.71 -29.09 1.79
CA ASN A 173 -20.47 -27.87 1.47
C ASN A 173 -19.76 -26.59 1.95
N ASP A 174 -19.12 -26.63 3.12
CA ASP A 174 -18.32 -25.50 3.62
C ASP A 174 -17.15 -25.21 2.67
N SER A 175 -16.50 -26.25 2.16
CA SER A 175 -15.41 -26.16 1.19
C SER A 175 -15.87 -25.55 -0.15
N ILE A 176 -17.04 -25.97 -0.66
CA ILE A 176 -17.64 -25.40 -1.89
C ILE A 176 -17.97 -23.91 -1.71
N THR A 177 -18.59 -23.54 -0.59
CA THR A 177 -18.93 -22.12 -0.30
C THR A 177 -17.65 -21.27 -0.27
N MET A 178 -16.58 -21.80 0.30
CA MET A 178 -15.30 -21.13 0.40
C MET A 178 -14.61 -20.96 -0.96
N ILE A 179 -14.74 -21.98 -1.82
CA ILE A 179 -14.34 -21.95 -3.22
C ILE A 179 -15.08 -20.83 -3.98
N GLU A 180 -16.40 -20.72 -3.85
CA GLU A 180 -17.18 -19.68 -4.53
C GLU A 180 -16.77 -18.27 -4.09
N VAL A 181 -16.49 -18.10 -2.79
CA VAL A 181 -15.98 -16.85 -2.22
C VAL A 181 -14.60 -16.52 -2.81
N LEU A 182 -13.71 -17.51 -2.92
CA LEU A 182 -12.38 -17.34 -3.52
C LEU A 182 -12.49 -16.97 -5.00
N GLU A 183 -13.32 -17.67 -5.78
CA GLU A 183 -13.55 -17.34 -7.20
C GLU A 183 -14.06 -15.90 -7.38
N ALA A 184 -15.08 -15.51 -6.61
CA ALA A 184 -15.67 -14.18 -6.69
C ALA A 184 -14.62 -13.11 -6.38
N GLN A 185 -13.81 -13.35 -5.35
CA GLN A 185 -12.70 -12.48 -4.99
C GLN A 185 -11.67 -12.38 -6.11
N PHE A 186 -11.20 -13.51 -6.64
CA PHE A 186 -10.21 -13.54 -7.71
C PHE A 186 -10.68 -12.83 -8.99
N ARG A 187 -11.95 -12.98 -9.38
CA ARG A 187 -12.55 -12.24 -10.50
C ARG A 187 -12.54 -10.73 -10.27
N MET A 188 -12.79 -10.28 -9.04
CA MET A 188 -12.74 -8.85 -8.69
C MET A 188 -11.31 -8.26 -8.74
N TYR A 189 -10.26 -9.08 -8.68
CA TYR A 189 -8.88 -8.60 -8.52
C TYR A 189 -8.13 -8.30 -9.80
N LYS A 190 -8.65 -8.65 -10.97
CA LYS A 190 -7.88 -8.59 -12.24
C LYS A 190 -6.50 -9.22 -12.08
N LEU A 191 -6.43 -10.35 -11.39
CA LEU A 191 -5.26 -11.21 -11.50
C LEU A 191 -5.03 -11.57 -12.97
N ASP A 192 -3.79 -11.88 -13.31
CA ASP A 192 -3.43 -12.42 -14.61
C ASP A 192 -4.46 -13.49 -15.00
N GLU A 193 -5.17 -13.24 -16.10
CA GLU A 193 -6.30 -14.04 -16.57
C GLU A 193 -5.89 -15.52 -16.74
N LYS A 194 -4.61 -15.76 -17.07
CA LYS A 194 -4.04 -17.09 -17.13
C LYS A 194 -3.97 -17.77 -15.76
N LYS A 195 -3.47 -17.06 -14.74
CA LYS A 195 -3.41 -17.58 -13.37
C LYS A 195 -4.81 -17.78 -12.79
N LEU A 196 -5.74 -16.88 -13.10
CA LEU A 196 -7.15 -17.01 -12.72
C LEU A 196 -7.77 -18.28 -13.32
N GLN A 197 -7.47 -18.56 -14.59
CA GLN A 197 -7.96 -19.74 -15.28
C GLN A 197 -7.37 -21.03 -14.69
N GLU A 198 -6.09 -21.04 -14.34
CA GLU A 198 -5.45 -22.17 -13.63
C GLU A 198 -6.12 -22.43 -12.27
N VAL A 199 -6.41 -21.37 -11.49
CA VAL A 199 -7.17 -21.50 -10.23
C VAL A 199 -8.56 -22.09 -10.48
N HIS A 200 -9.26 -21.56 -11.48
CA HIS A 200 -10.63 -21.93 -11.83
C HIS A 200 -10.75 -23.38 -12.30
N GLU A 201 -9.79 -23.84 -13.09
CA GLU A 201 -9.70 -25.23 -13.54
C GLU A 201 -9.47 -26.16 -12.34
N CYS A 202 -8.56 -25.79 -11.43
CA CYS A 202 -8.31 -26.59 -10.24
C CYS A 202 -9.52 -26.65 -9.29
N ILE A 203 -10.20 -25.52 -9.10
CA ILE A 203 -11.42 -25.44 -8.31
C ILE A 203 -12.49 -26.38 -8.86
N LYS A 204 -12.72 -26.35 -10.18
CA LYS A 204 -13.65 -27.26 -10.85
C LYS A 204 -13.25 -28.72 -10.69
N GLU A 205 -11.97 -29.02 -10.77
CA GLU A 205 -11.48 -30.38 -10.55
C GLU A 205 -11.78 -30.87 -9.13
N ILE A 206 -11.60 -30.03 -8.11
CA ILE A 206 -11.96 -30.31 -6.71
C ILE A 206 -13.47 -30.57 -6.58
N GLU A 207 -14.30 -29.68 -7.11
CA GLU A 207 -15.76 -29.76 -7.01
C GLU A 207 -16.31 -31.05 -7.65
N ILE A 208 -15.84 -31.37 -8.87
CA ILE A 208 -16.19 -32.61 -9.56
C ILE A 208 -15.74 -33.84 -8.76
N LEU A 209 -14.60 -33.74 -8.09
CA LEU A 209 -14.08 -34.82 -7.26
C LEU A 209 -14.98 -35.13 -6.08
N ASP A 210 -15.28 -34.11 -5.27
CA ASP A 210 -16.04 -34.24 -4.04
C ASP A 210 -17.45 -34.74 -4.35
N ILE A 211 -18.10 -34.20 -5.38
CA ILE A 211 -19.44 -34.63 -5.80
C ILE A 211 -19.44 -36.11 -6.19
N ASN A 212 -18.44 -36.58 -6.93
CA ASN A 212 -18.38 -37.98 -7.36
C ASN A 212 -18.11 -38.92 -6.19
N ILE A 213 -17.19 -38.56 -5.28
CA ILE A 213 -16.90 -39.34 -4.08
C ILE A 213 -18.15 -39.43 -3.19
N ILE A 214 -18.85 -38.31 -2.96
CA ILE A 214 -20.09 -38.28 -2.17
C ILE A 214 -21.16 -39.18 -2.82
N LYS A 215 -21.37 -39.07 -4.14
CA LYS A 215 -22.36 -39.87 -4.86
C LYS A 215 -22.05 -41.36 -4.80
N GLU A 216 -20.79 -41.74 -5.01
CA GLU A 216 -20.38 -43.15 -4.94
C GLU A 216 -20.51 -43.70 -3.52
N ILE A 217 -20.08 -42.95 -2.51
CA ILE A 217 -20.27 -43.33 -1.10
C ILE A 217 -21.75 -43.51 -0.77
N THR A 218 -22.59 -42.54 -1.12
CA THR A 218 -24.05 -42.61 -0.85
C THR A 218 -24.67 -43.82 -1.54
N HIS A 219 -24.33 -44.05 -2.81
CA HIS A 219 -24.82 -45.20 -3.55
C HIS A 219 -24.34 -46.54 -2.96
N ILE A 220 -23.13 -46.59 -2.40
CA ILE A 220 -22.63 -47.75 -1.65
C ILE A 220 -23.44 -47.95 -0.37
N CYS A 221 -23.76 -46.89 0.38
CA CYS A 221 -24.62 -46.97 1.57
C CYS A 221 -25.97 -47.59 1.23
N ASP A 222 -26.65 -47.01 0.24
CA ASP A 222 -28.02 -47.35 -0.13
C ASP A 222 -28.09 -48.81 -0.60
N LYS A 223 -27.04 -49.28 -1.29
CA LYS A 223 -26.93 -50.67 -1.73
C LYS A 223 -26.50 -51.65 -0.64
N ALA A 224 -25.66 -51.23 0.30
CA ALA A 224 -25.35 -52.00 1.49
C ALA A 224 -26.59 -52.18 2.39
N GLU A 225 -27.53 -51.22 2.36
CA GLU A 225 -28.86 -51.36 2.97
C GLU A 225 -29.71 -52.44 2.30
N TYR A 226 -29.52 -52.66 1.00
CA TYR A 226 -30.37 -53.53 0.19
C TYR A 226 -29.83 -54.97 0.05
N TYR A 227 -28.52 -55.18 0.15
CA TYR A 227 -27.89 -56.48 -0.11
C TYR A 227 -27.25 -57.11 1.14
N GLN A 228 -27.89 -58.18 1.62
CA GLN A 228 -27.40 -59.04 2.70
C GLN A 228 -26.23 -59.99 2.31
N GLY A 229 -25.46 -59.76 1.24
CA GLY A 229 -24.28 -60.63 1.02
C GLY A 229 -23.54 -60.72 -0.31
N SER A 230 -23.66 -59.82 -1.30
CA SER A 230 -22.99 -60.07 -2.60
C SER A 230 -22.49 -58.84 -3.37
N TYR A 231 -22.09 -57.77 -2.69
CA TYR A 231 -21.48 -56.64 -3.40
C TYR A 231 -19.99 -56.85 -3.70
N LYS A 232 -19.56 -56.50 -4.92
CA LYS A 232 -18.15 -56.55 -5.34
C LYS A 232 -17.40 -55.35 -4.75
N PHE A 233 -16.78 -55.57 -3.60
CA PHE A 233 -15.87 -54.62 -2.92
C PHE A 233 -14.76 -54.01 -3.81
N ALA A 234 -14.46 -54.63 -4.95
CA ALA A 234 -13.50 -54.14 -5.93
C ALA A 234 -13.85 -52.75 -6.49
N ASP A 235 -15.13 -52.46 -6.70
CA ASP A 235 -15.55 -51.18 -7.27
C ASP A 235 -15.29 -50.03 -6.29
N ILE A 236 -15.57 -50.27 -5.01
CA ILE A 236 -15.37 -49.31 -3.91
C ILE A 236 -13.89 -49.00 -3.73
N LYS A 237 -13.02 -50.01 -3.76
CA LYS A 237 -11.57 -49.81 -3.64
C LYS A 237 -11.02 -48.85 -4.71
N ASN A 238 -11.52 -48.93 -5.95
CA ASN A 238 -11.07 -48.07 -7.04
C ASN A 238 -11.48 -46.61 -6.86
N VAL A 239 -12.71 -46.37 -6.37
CA VAL A 239 -13.20 -45.03 -6.00
C VAL A 239 -12.26 -44.38 -4.98
N CYS A 240 -11.91 -45.13 -3.94
CA CYS A 240 -11.13 -44.65 -2.83
C CYS A 240 -9.66 -44.36 -3.18
N VAL A 241 -9.05 -45.20 -4.04
CA VAL A 241 -7.69 -44.97 -4.54
C VAL A 241 -7.63 -43.74 -5.45
N ASN A 242 -8.65 -43.54 -6.28
CA ASN A 242 -8.75 -42.34 -7.12
C ASN A 242 -8.95 -41.07 -6.29
N ALA A 243 -9.77 -41.13 -5.24
CA ALA A 243 -9.97 -40.02 -4.31
C ALA A 243 -8.66 -39.55 -3.67
N ASN A 244 -7.86 -40.49 -3.11
CA ASN A 244 -6.60 -40.16 -2.45
C ASN A 244 -5.56 -39.57 -3.42
N LYS A 245 -5.40 -40.16 -4.62
CA LYS A 245 -4.49 -39.64 -5.65
C LYS A 245 -4.84 -38.21 -6.07
N LYS A 246 -6.13 -37.90 -6.11
CA LYS A 246 -6.64 -36.58 -6.47
C LYS A 246 -6.51 -35.57 -5.32
N GLY A 247 -6.63 -35.99 -4.07
CA GLY A 247 -6.35 -35.15 -2.89
C GLY A 247 -4.91 -34.63 -2.85
N LEU A 248 -3.93 -35.48 -3.20
CA LEU A 248 -2.51 -35.07 -3.34
C LEU A 248 -2.31 -34.02 -4.45
N LEU A 249 -3.09 -34.10 -5.52
CA LEU A 249 -3.08 -33.14 -6.62
C LEU A 249 -3.60 -31.77 -6.15
N ILE A 250 -4.68 -31.78 -5.38
CA ILE A 250 -5.33 -30.58 -4.81
C ILE A 250 -4.38 -29.86 -3.84
N GLU A 251 -3.69 -30.60 -2.97
CA GLU A 251 -2.71 -30.01 -2.05
C GLU A 251 -1.56 -29.32 -2.80
N GLY A 252 -1.05 -29.96 -3.88
CA GLY A 252 -0.03 -29.38 -4.73
C GLY A 252 -0.46 -28.08 -5.40
N VAL A 253 -1.69 -28.02 -5.90
CA VAL A 253 -2.28 -26.80 -6.46
C VAL A 253 -2.42 -25.71 -5.41
N LEU A 254 -3.01 -26.03 -4.24
CA LEU A 254 -3.20 -25.05 -3.18
C LEU A 254 -1.87 -24.44 -2.73
N GLN A 255 -0.80 -25.24 -2.71
CA GLN A 255 0.53 -24.75 -2.42
C GLN A 255 1.04 -23.77 -3.50
N GLN A 256 0.90 -24.12 -4.79
CA GLN A 256 1.28 -23.23 -5.89
C GLN A 256 0.51 -21.90 -5.84
N LEU A 257 -0.78 -21.93 -5.51
CA LEU A 257 -1.61 -20.74 -5.35
C LEU A 257 -1.14 -19.87 -4.18
N SER A 258 -0.84 -20.48 -3.04
CA SER A 258 -0.27 -19.78 -1.88
C SER A 258 1.03 -19.06 -2.27
N ASP A 259 1.95 -19.76 -2.92
CA ASP A 259 3.25 -19.22 -3.34
C ASP A 259 3.09 -18.03 -4.31
N ILE A 260 2.15 -18.13 -5.26
CA ILE A 260 1.83 -17.05 -6.21
C ILE A 260 1.32 -15.80 -5.47
N ILE A 261 0.41 -15.97 -4.52
CA ILE A 261 -0.19 -14.86 -3.77
C ILE A 261 0.88 -14.21 -2.88
N GLU A 262 1.68 -15.01 -2.17
CA GLU A 262 2.78 -14.51 -1.33
C GLU A 262 3.80 -13.71 -2.13
N GLN A 263 4.18 -14.19 -3.32
CA GLN A 263 5.11 -13.46 -4.18
C GLN A 263 4.52 -12.12 -4.64
N ASN A 264 3.23 -12.09 -5.00
CA ASN A 264 2.55 -10.85 -5.37
C ASN A 264 2.51 -9.84 -4.20
N VAL A 265 2.26 -10.30 -2.98
CA VAL A 265 2.29 -9.46 -1.77
C VAL A 265 3.69 -8.87 -1.57
N LYS A 266 4.75 -9.69 -1.66
CA LYS A 266 6.15 -9.24 -1.56
C LYS A 266 6.49 -8.19 -2.63
N ASP A 267 6.07 -8.42 -3.87
CA ASP A 267 6.32 -7.50 -4.98
C ASP A 267 5.59 -6.15 -4.79
N LEU A 268 4.37 -6.17 -4.24
CA LEU A 268 3.63 -4.95 -3.91
C LEU A 268 4.27 -4.21 -2.73
N GLN A 269 4.72 -4.92 -1.69
CA GLN A 269 5.42 -4.31 -0.56
C GLN A 269 6.71 -3.62 -1.01
N ALA A 270 7.51 -4.29 -1.85
CA ALA A 270 8.72 -3.71 -2.41
C ALA A 270 8.46 -2.47 -3.29
N LYS A 271 7.27 -2.36 -3.91
CA LYS A 271 6.85 -1.14 -4.61
C LYS A 271 6.50 -0.01 -3.65
N ILE A 272 5.91 -0.31 -2.49
CA ILE A 272 5.65 0.69 -1.44
C ILE A 272 6.96 1.24 -0.89
N ASP A 273 7.93 0.37 -0.58
CA ASP A 273 9.20 0.78 0.01
C ASP A 273 10.04 1.68 -0.92
N LYS A 274 9.80 1.59 -2.25
CA LYS A 274 10.42 2.44 -3.27
C LYS A 274 9.70 3.77 -3.51
N LEU A 275 8.45 3.91 -3.05
CA LEU A 275 7.68 5.14 -3.25
C LEU A 275 8.13 6.20 -2.28
#